data_AF-Q2VRB5-F1
#
_entry.id   AF-Q2VRB5-F1
#
_cell.length_a   1.000
_cell.length_b   1.000
_cell.length_c   1.000
_cell.angle_alpha   90.00
_cell.angle_beta   90.00
_cell.angle_gamma   90.00
#
_symmetry.space_group_name_H-M   'P 1'
#
loop_
_entity.id
_entity.type
_entity.pdbx_description
1 polymer ?
#
loop_
_entity_poly.entity_id
_entity_poly.type
_entity_poly.pdbx_seq_one_letter_code
_entity_poly.pdbx_strand_id
1 'polypeptide(L)'
;LSKVSDEGTTENPVFPKISESEFNHDGSQFGSWPNWENVRQIEKGMNKDQLYNLIGRLHFEEGLYGVREWDYAFNYRENGVHKICQFKILFDKNMNAQSFFWYPNGCNGNSSFTLTGDFLFDFDKATLTTKGKEVVDNVAQQLKASKAQQVKVAGYTDRLGSAAYNLDFLIQLKLV
;
A
#
# COMPACT_ATOMS: atom_id res chain seq x y z
N LEU A 1 -16.10 -1.45 1.00
CA LEU A 1 -15.08 -2.18 1.77
C LEU A 1 -14.51 -3.31 0.93
N SER A 2 -13.21 -3.55 1.02
CA SER A 2 -12.54 -4.64 0.31
C SER A 2 -12.77 -5.99 1.00
N LYS A 3 -12.57 -7.09 0.28
CA LYS A 3 -12.47 -8.42 0.90
C LYS A 3 -11.03 -8.64 1.34
N VAL A 4 -10.79 -8.62 2.66
CA VAL A 4 -9.46 -8.78 3.26
C VAL A 4 -9.24 -10.25 3.63
N SER A 5 -8.08 -10.83 3.30
CA SER A 5 -7.67 -12.19 3.72
C SER A 5 -7.19 -12.22 5.18
N ASP A 6 -6.98 -13.41 5.74
CA ASP A 6 -6.49 -13.55 7.13
C ASP A 6 -5.07 -13.04 7.33
N GLU A 7 -4.30 -12.98 6.26
CA GLU A 7 -2.95 -12.43 6.15
C GLU A 7 -2.97 -10.91 5.91
N GLY A 8 -4.15 -10.27 5.91
CA GLY A 8 -4.29 -8.83 5.75
C GLY A 8 -3.99 -8.35 4.33
N THR A 9 -4.40 -9.12 3.32
CA THR A 9 -4.17 -8.80 1.90
C THR A 9 -5.49 -8.76 1.11
N THR A 10 -5.47 -8.18 -0.09
CA THR A 10 -6.60 -8.23 -1.04
C THR A 10 -6.10 -8.11 -2.48
N GLU A 11 -6.75 -8.80 -3.42
CA GLU A 11 -6.49 -8.64 -4.86
C GLU A 11 -7.19 -7.42 -5.44
N ASN A 12 -8.28 -6.96 -4.81
CA ASN A 12 -9.16 -5.92 -5.34
C ASN A 12 -9.50 -4.88 -4.26
N PRO A 13 -8.60 -3.93 -3.97
CA PRO A 13 -8.85 -2.89 -2.98
C PRO A 13 -9.99 -1.97 -3.44
N VAL A 14 -10.97 -1.75 -2.56
CA VAL A 14 -12.11 -0.86 -2.82
C VAL A 14 -11.96 0.40 -1.98
N PHE A 15 -11.74 1.54 -2.63
CA PHE A 15 -11.64 2.82 -1.93
C PHE A 15 -13.02 3.51 -1.79
N PRO A 16 -13.35 4.05 -0.61
CA PRO A 16 -14.59 4.81 -0.41
C PRO A 16 -14.56 6.13 -1.20
N LYS A 17 -15.72 6.77 -1.36
CA LYS A 17 -15.75 8.10 -2.01
C LYS A 17 -15.22 9.13 -1.03
N ILE A 18 -14.41 10.10 -1.50
CA ILE A 18 -13.88 11.17 -0.64
C ILE A 18 -14.98 11.94 0.12
N SER A 19 -16.16 12.11 -0.49
CA SER A 19 -17.31 12.76 0.12
C SER A 19 -17.88 12.02 1.35
N GLU A 20 -17.54 10.75 1.53
CA GLU A 20 -17.94 9.92 2.68
C GLU A 20 -16.93 10.03 3.84
N SER A 21 -15.88 10.85 3.70
CA SER A 21 -14.92 11.10 4.77
C SER A 21 -15.56 11.94 5.89
N GLU A 22 -15.53 11.42 7.10
CA GLU A 22 -15.94 12.06 8.37
C GLU A 22 -14.87 13.00 8.94
N PHE A 23 -13.69 13.04 8.30
CA PHE A 23 -12.70 14.07 8.59
C PHE A 23 -13.08 15.38 7.87
N ASN A 24 -14.22 15.95 8.29
CA ASN A 24 -14.87 17.10 7.66
C ASN A 24 -15.77 17.90 8.62
N HIS A 25 -15.49 17.88 9.94
CA HIS A 25 -16.39 18.39 10.98
C HIS A 25 -17.02 19.76 10.67
N ASP A 26 -16.24 20.68 10.09
CA ASP A 26 -16.68 21.95 9.54
C ASP A 26 -15.89 22.30 8.26
N GLY A 27 -16.48 23.10 7.37
CA GLY A 27 -15.84 23.58 6.15
C GLY A 27 -16.08 22.71 4.91
N SER A 28 -15.33 22.96 3.83
CA SER A 28 -15.55 22.34 2.51
C SER A 28 -14.47 21.34 2.09
N GLN A 29 -13.44 21.12 2.91
CA GLN A 29 -12.37 20.18 2.63
C GLN A 29 -12.65 18.84 3.30
N PHE A 30 -12.23 17.76 2.65
CA PHE A 30 -12.31 16.40 3.17
C PHE A 30 -10.90 15.89 3.48
N GLY A 31 -10.79 15.10 4.56
CA GLY A 31 -9.52 14.47 4.91
C GLY A 31 -8.58 15.41 5.67
N SER A 32 -7.44 14.88 6.07
CA SER A 32 -6.46 15.60 6.89
C SER A 32 -5.31 16.14 6.03
N TRP A 33 -4.60 17.15 6.52
CA TRP A 33 -3.28 17.50 6.04
C TRP A 33 -2.27 16.77 6.94
N PRO A 34 -1.77 15.59 6.54
CA PRO A 34 -0.98 14.78 7.45
C PRO A 34 0.44 15.33 7.62
N ASN A 35 1.10 14.92 8.70
CA ASN A 35 2.55 14.98 8.76
C ASN A 35 3.14 13.81 7.91
N TRP A 36 3.73 14.15 6.77
CA TRP A 36 4.31 13.15 5.86
C TRP A 36 5.51 12.40 6.45
N GLU A 37 6.21 12.96 7.44
CA GLU A 37 7.27 12.24 8.15
C GLU A 37 6.71 11.10 9.01
N ASN A 38 5.54 11.31 9.63
CA ASN A 38 4.85 10.24 10.38
C ASN A 38 4.28 9.19 9.44
N VAL A 39 3.65 9.61 8.34
CA VAL A 39 3.11 8.69 7.32
C VAL A 39 4.21 7.77 6.78
N ARG A 40 5.42 8.29 6.56
CA ARG A 40 6.56 7.50 6.06
C ARG A 40 7.15 6.54 7.09
N GLN A 41 6.82 6.68 8.37
CA GLN A 41 7.23 5.73 9.42
C GLN A 41 6.32 4.52 9.50
N ILE A 42 5.18 4.52 8.79
CA ILE A 42 4.25 3.38 8.81
C ILE A 42 4.88 2.16 8.14
N GLU A 43 4.89 1.05 8.87
CA GLU A 43 5.48 -0.21 8.43
C GLU A 43 4.59 -1.41 8.75
N LYS A 44 4.82 -2.51 8.04
CA LYS A 44 4.18 -3.81 8.30
C LYS A 44 4.49 -4.26 9.73
N GLY A 45 3.49 -4.83 10.40
CA GLY A 45 3.58 -5.31 11.78
C GLY A 45 3.15 -4.29 12.83
N MET A 46 2.97 -3.01 12.47
CA MET A 46 2.44 -2.02 13.41
C MET A 46 1.02 -2.35 13.86
N ASN A 47 0.74 -2.15 15.14
CA ASN A 47 -0.60 -2.27 15.69
C ASN A 47 -1.42 -0.98 15.46
N LYS A 48 -2.73 -1.06 15.69
CA LYS A 48 -3.66 0.05 15.49
C LYS A 48 -3.33 1.30 16.31
N ASP A 49 -2.85 1.16 17.53
CA ASP A 49 -2.53 2.30 18.40
C ASP A 49 -1.28 3.05 17.92
N GLN A 50 -0.27 2.33 17.43
CA GLN A 50 0.92 2.93 16.82
C GLN A 50 0.56 3.74 15.57
N LEU A 51 -0.32 3.19 14.72
CA LEU A 51 -0.83 3.91 13.56
C LEU A 51 -1.65 5.13 13.95
N TYR A 52 -2.55 4.99 14.94
CA TYR A 52 -3.35 6.09 15.45
C TYR A 52 -2.47 7.23 15.99
N ASN A 53 -1.36 6.92 16.66
CA ASN A 53 -0.39 7.91 17.11
C ASN A 53 0.33 8.63 15.96
N LEU A 54 0.54 7.96 14.82
CA LEU A 54 1.23 8.54 13.66
C LEU A 54 0.32 9.41 12.79
N ILE A 55 -0.88 8.92 12.47
CA ILE A 55 -1.77 9.50 11.45
C ILE A 55 -3.14 9.95 11.96
N GLY A 56 -3.38 9.79 13.27
CA GLY A 56 -4.56 10.28 13.94
C GLY A 56 -5.80 9.40 13.72
N ARG A 57 -6.96 10.01 14.01
CA ARG A 57 -8.27 9.35 13.97
C ARG A 57 -8.63 8.86 12.57
N LEU A 58 -9.51 7.87 12.51
CA LEU A 58 -10.06 7.33 11.27
C LEU A 58 -10.84 8.41 10.50
N HIS A 59 -10.80 8.32 9.17
CA HIS A 59 -11.49 9.27 8.29
C HIS A 59 -12.82 8.74 7.77
N PHE A 60 -13.09 7.44 7.84
CA PHE A 60 -14.32 6.83 7.34
C PHE A 60 -14.92 5.94 8.43
N GLU A 61 -16.25 5.77 8.41
CA GLU A 61 -16.92 4.89 9.35
C GLU A 61 -16.38 3.47 9.25
N GLU A 62 -15.88 2.97 10.37
CA GLU A 62 -15.60 1.56 10.55
C GLU A 62 -16.64 0.98 11.50
N GLY A 63 -17.34 -0.05 11.01
CA GLY A 63 -18.32 -0.76 11.81
C GLY A 63 -17.78 -1.20 13.18
N LEU A 64 -18.70 -1.45 14.11
CA LEU A 64 -18.42 -1.51 15.55
C LEU A 64 -17.38 -2.55 16.03
N TYR A 65 -17.03 -3.58 15.23
CA TYR A 65 -16.13 -4.67 15.66
C TYR A 65 -15.28 -5.28 14.55
N GLY A 66 -14.00 -5.56 14.86
CA GLY A 66 -13.14 -6.47 14.09
C GLY A 66 -12.72 -5.98 12.70
N VAL A 67 -12.82 -4.69 12.41
CA VAL A 67 -12.52 -4.14 11.08
C VAL A 67 -11.03 -4.28 10.77
N ARG A 68 -10.72 -4.90 9.62
CA ARG A 68 -9.35 -5.16 9.15
C ARG A 68 -8.92 -4.27 7.99
N GLU A 69 -9.61 -3.14 7.82
CA GLU A 69 -9.41 -2.21 6.73
C GLU A 69 -9.59 -0.80 7.26
N TRP A 70 -8.53 0.00 7.22
CA TRP A 70 -8.56 1.43 7.55
C TRP A 70 -8.38 2.25 6.28
N ASP A 71 -9.24 3.25 6.10
CA ASP A 71 -9.16 4.19 4.99
C ASP A 71 -8.87 5.60 5.51
N TYR A 72 -8.02 6.30 4.78
CA TYR A 72 -7.63 7.68 5.04
C TYR A 72 -7.69 8.49 3.75
N ALA A 73 -7.90 9.79 3.91
CA ALA A 73 -7.87 10.79 2.85
C ALA A 73 -6.88 11.89 3.26
N PHE A 74 -5.75 11.95 2.57
CA PHE A 74 -4.64 12.85 2.87
C PHE A 74 -4.52 13.92 1.80
N ASN A 75 -4.60 15.17 2.23
CA ASN A 75 -4.38 16.33 1.40
C ASN A 75 -2.89 16.56 1.17
N TYR A 76 -2.53 16.92 -0.06
CA TYR A 76 -1.16 17.30 -0.43
C TYR A 76 -1.17 18.39 -1.51
N ARG A 77 0.02 18.92 -1.79
CA ARG A 77 0.25 19.83 -2.91
C ARG A 77 1.25 19.23 -3.87
N GLU A 78 0.92 19.28 -5.14
CA GLU A 78 1.83 18.96 -6.24
C GLU A 78 1.87 20.16 -7.19
N ASN A 79 3.05 20.73 -7.39
CA ASN A 79 3.23 21.94 -8.22
C ASN A 79 2.28 23.09 -7.81
N GLY A 80 2.04 23.24 -6.51
CA GLY A 80 1.13 24.25 -5.94
C GLY A 80 -0.36 23.89 -5.98
N VAL A 81 -0.74 22.85 -6.72
CA VAL A 81 -2.14 22.39 -6.86
C VAL A 81 -2.51 21.48 -5.69
N HIS A 82 -3.65 21.77 -5.06
CA HIS A 82 -4.22 20.92 -4.00
C HIS A 82 -4.80 19.64 -4.59
N LYS A 83 -4.39 18.51 -4.02
CA LYS A 83 -4.85 17.17 -4.38
C LYS A 83 -5.14 16.34 -3.12
N ILE A 84 -5.90 15.27 -3.29
CA ILE A 84 -6.23 14.31 -2.24
C ILE A 84 -5.72 12.93 -2.63
N CYS A 85 -5.14 12.24 -1.66
CA CYS A 85 -4.52 10.94 -1.75
C CYS A 85 -5.20 10.02 -0.73
N GLN A 86 -5.86 8.96 -1.19
CA GLN A 86 -6.42 7.96 -0.31
C GLN A 86 -5.35 6.96 0.09
N PHE A 87 -5.34 6.59 1.36
CA PHE A 87 -4.41 5.63 1.92
C PHE A 87 -5.20 4.55 2.64
N LYS A 88 -5.01 3.29 2.24
CA LYS A 88 -5.69 2.13 2.82
C LYS A 88 -4.67 1.24 3.52
N ILE A 89 -4.99 0.84 4.74
CA ILE A 89 -4.22 -0.10 5.56
C ILE A 89 -5.07 -1.34 5.78
N LEU A 90 -4.54 -2.51 5.44
CA LEU A 90 -5.18 -3.79 5.73
C LEU A 90 -4.46 -4.50 6.87
N PHE A 91 -5.23 -5.15 7.74
CA PHE A 91 -4.73 -5.83 8.93
C PHE A 91 -4.93 -7.35 8.82
N ASP A 92 -3.99 -8.12 9.38
CA ASP A 92 -4.20 -9.56 9.55
C ASP A 92 -5.24 -9.87 10.64
N LYS A 93 -5.55 -11.15 10.82
CA LYS A 93 -6.44 -11.63 11.90
C LYS A 93 -5.97 -11.26 13.32
N ASN A 94 -4.71 -10.89 13.51
CA ASN A 94 -4.14 -10.44 14.79
C ASN A 94 -4.10 -8.91 14.91
N MET A 95 -4.69 -8.19 13.95
CA MET A 95 -4.74 -6.72 13.89
C MET A 95 -3.36 -6.04 13.73
N ASN A 96 -2.39 -6.74 13.14
CA ASN A 96 -1.16 -6.09 12.68
C ASN A 96 -1.34 -5.61 11.24
N ALA A 97 -0.80 -4.44 10.92
CA ALA A 97 -0.81 -3.90 9.56
C ALA A 97 0.02 -4.79 8.62
N GLN A 98 -0.51 -5.08 7.43
CA GLN A 98 0.11 -6.02 6.48
C GLN A 98 0.25 -5.44 5.09
N SER A 99 -0.79 -4.79 4.58
CA SER A 99 -0.83 -4.26 3.22
C SER A 99 -1.23 -2.79 3.21
N PHE A 100 -0.64 -2.05 2.28
CA PHE A 100 -0.80 -0.61 2.17
C PHE A 100 -1.08 -0.23 0.73
N PHE A 101 -2.15 0.52 0.49
CA PHE A 101 -2.56 0.93 -0.85
C PHE A 101 -2.74 2.44 -0.91
N TRP A 102 -2.37 3.03 -2.05
CA TRP A 102 -2.45 4.46 -2.30
C TRP A 102 -3.31 4.72 -3.52
N TYR A 103 -4.23 5.69 -3.46
CA TYR A 103 -5.06 6.06 -4.59
C TYR A 103 -5.20 7.58 -4.75
N PRO A 104 -4.96 8.18 -5.93
CA PRO A 104 -4.36 7.53 -7.10
C PRO A 104 -2.93 7.05 -6.80
N ASN A 105 -2.49 5.96 -7.43
CA ASN A 105 -1.17 5.36 -7.13
C ASN A 105 -0.04 6.40 -7.23
N GLY A 106 0.88 6.37 -6.26
CA GLY A 106 2.05 7.26 -6.23
C GLY A 106 1.80 8.67 -5.65
N CYS A 107 0.61 8.96 -5.11
CA CYS A 107 0.29 10.26 -4.53
C CYS A 107 1.00 10.60 -3.19
N ASN A 108 1.82 9.67 -2.65
CA ASN A 108 2.65 9.86 -1.46
C ASN A 108 4.08 10.38 -1.78
N GLY A 109 4.34 10.76 -3.04
CA GLY A 109 5.63 11.30 -3.49
C GLY A 109 6.71 10.24 -3.81
N ASN A 110 6.47 8.96 -3.54
CA ASN A 110 7.32 7.84 -3.95
C ASN A 110 6.42 6.69 -4.45
N SER A 111 6.38 6.46 -5.76
CA SER A 111 5.64 5.32 -6.35
C SER A 111 6.34 4.00 -6.00
N SER A 112 6.11 3.51 -4.79
CA SER A 112 6.59 2.20 -4.33
C SER A 112 5.48 1.17 -4.47
N PHE A 113 5.76 0.08 -5.17
CA PHE A 113 4.87 -1.05 -5.35
C PHE A 113 5.47 -2.25 -4.62
N THR A 114 4.78 -2.75 -3.59
CA THR A 114 5.18 -3.98 -2.90
C THR A 114 4.40 -5.14 -3.51
N LEU A 115 5.13 -6.10 -4.08
CA LEU A 115 4.55 -7.33 -4.63
C LEU A 115 5.05 -8.52 -3.81
N THR A 116 4.13 -9.35 -3.34
CA THR A 116 4.46 -10.54 -2.55
C THR A 116 4.81 -11.71 -3.48
N GLY A 117 5.90 -12.42 -3.20
CA GLY A 117 6.36 -13.56 -4.00
C GLY A 117 5.30 -14.66 -4.13
N ASP A 118 4.62 -15.00 -3.04
CA ASP A 118 3.55 -16.02 -3.00
C ASP A 118 2.36 -15.72 -3.92
N PHE A 119 2.21 -14.45 -4.32
CA PHE A 119 1.16 -14.02 -5.23
C PHE A 119 1.63 -14.01 -6.68
N LEU A 120 2.92 -13.77 -6.89
CA LEU A 120 3.52 -13.67 -8.22
C LEU A 120 3.91 -15.05 -8.77
N PHE A 121 4.34 -15.97 -7.92
CA PHE A 121 4.95 -17.24 -8.28
C PHE A 121 4.29 -18.41 -7.54
N ASP A 122 4.27 -19.58 -8.16
CA ASP A 122 4.00 -20.83 -7.43
C ASP A 122 5.22 -21.18 -6.55
N PHE A 123 4.99 -22.00 -5.52
CA PHE A 123 6.07 -22.51 -4.66
C PHE A 123 7.18 -23.16 -5.50
N ASP A 124 8.42 -22.76 -5.21
CA ASP A 124 9.65 -23.22 -5.88
C ASP A 124 9.65 -23.03 -7.42
N LYS A 125 8.95 -22.00 -7.92
CA LYS A 125 8.99 -21.62 -9.34
C LYS A 125 9.45 -20.19 -9.53
N ALA A 126 10.29 -19.99 -10.54
CA ALA A 126 10.72 -18.66 -11.00
C ALA A 126 9.81 -18.08 -12.11
N THR A 127 8.77 -18.81 -12.54
CA THR A 127 7.85 -18.36 -13.59
C THR A 127 6.63 -17.71 -12.97
N LEU A 128 6.28 -16.51 -13.43
CA LEU A 128 5.06 -15.82 -12.99
C LEU A 128 3.84 -16.69 -13.28
N THR A 129 2.92 -16.74 -12.33
CA THR A 129 1.58 -17.27 -12.58
C THR A 129 0.84 -16.36 -13.56
N THR A 130 -0.24 -16.83 -14.17
CA THR A 130 -1.09 -15.99 -15.05
C THR A 130 -1.55 -14.72 -14.32
N LYS A 131 -1.97 -14.86 -13.06
CA LYS A 131 -2.34 -13.73 -12.19
C LYS A 131 -1.14 -12.85 -11.85
N GLY A 132 0.01 -13.45 -11.53
CA GLY A 132 1.25 -12.72 -11.24
C GLY A 132 1.68 -11.83 -12.41
N LYS A 133 1.49 -12.31 -13.64
CA LYS A 133 1.72 -11.53 -14.86
C LYS A 133 0.78 -10.33 -14.97
N GLU A 134 -0.52 -10.51 -14.77
CA GLU A 134 -1.49 -9.41 -14.80
C GLU A 134 -1.15 -8.32 -13.78
N VAL A 135 -0.67 -8.71 -12.60
CA VAL A 135 -0.29 -7.79 -11.52
C VAL A 135 0.95 -6.99 -11.89
N VAL A 136 1.98 -7.66 -12.42
CA VAL A 136 3.19 -6.99 -12.92
C VAL A 136 2.85 -6.06 -14.09
N ASP A 137 1.96 -6.47 -15.00
CA ASP A 137 1.51 -5.66 -16.13
C ASP A 137 0.77 -4.40 -15.65
N ASN A 138 -0.07 -4.51 -14.63
CA ASN A 138 -0.75 -3.36 -14.02
C ASN A 138 0.23 -2.38 -13.37
N VAL A 139 1.24 -2.88 -12.64
CA VAL A 139 2.32 -2.02 -12.10
C VAL A 139 3.08 -1.33 -13.23
N ALA A 140 3.41 -2.05 -14.30
CA ALA A 140 4.09 -1.49 -15.45
C ALA A 140 3.27 -0.40 -16.17
N GLN A 141 1.97 -0.58 -16.32
CA GLN A 141 1.07 0.45 -16.87
C GLN A 141 1.04 1.70 -15.98
N GLN A 142 1.03 1.53 -14.67
CA GLN A 142 1.02 2.64 -13.72
C GLN A 142 2.34 3.42 -13.70
N LEU A 143 3.47 2.73 -13.79
CA LEU A 143 4.79 3.35 -13.94
C LEU A 143 4.89 4.18 -15.24
N LYS A 144 4.29 3.68 -16.33
CA LYS A 144 4.21 4.44 -17.60
C LYS A 144 3.32 5.68 -17.46
N ALA A 145 2.17 5.55 -16.80
CA ALA A 145 1.25 6.66 -16.60
C ALA A 145 1.84 7.75 -15.70
N SER A 146 2.63 7.38 -14.69
CA SER A 146 3.32 8.33 -13.81
C SER A 146 4.54 9.00 -14.44
N LYS A 147 4.93 8.59 -15.66
CA LYS A 147 6.17 9.03 -16.34
C LYS A 147 7.40 8.83 -15.46
N ALA A 148 7.46 7.71 -14.74
CA ALA A 148 8.57 7.38 -13.85
C ALA A 148 9.90 7.45 -14.63
N GLN A 149 10.83 8.28 -14.16
CA GLN A 149 12.16 8.41 -14.77
C GLN A 149 13.15 7.36 -14.28
N GLN A 150 12.94 6.84 -13.07
CA GLN A 150 13.72 5.75 -12.48
C GLN A 150 12.81 4.77 -11.78
N VAL A 151 13.10 3.48 -11.95
CA VAL A 151 12.42 2.38 -11.26
C VAL A 151 13.48 1.59 -10.51
N LYS A 152 13.30 1.45 -9.19
CA LYS A 152 14.15 0.60 -8.35
C LYS A 152 13.35 -0.63 -7.94
N VAL A 153 13.84 -1.82 -8.31
CA VAL A 153 13.25 -3.10 -7.91
C VAL A 153 14.13 -3.72 -6.83
N ALA A 154 13.53 -4.11 -5.71
CA ALA A 154 14.21 -4.83 -4.63
C ALA A 154 13.49 -6.15 -4.39
N GLY A 155 14.22 -7.27 -4.51
CA GLY A 155 13.74 -8.60 -4.15
C GLY A 155 14.14 -8.96 -2.72
N TYR A 156 13.24 -9.65 -2.00
CA TYR A 156 13.51 -10.17 -0.66
C TYR A 156 13.37 -11.70 -0.70
N THR A 157 14.35 -12.40 -0.12
CA THR A 157 14.34 -13.86 0.05
C THR A 157 13.95 -14.21 1.48
N ASP A 158 13.45 -15.42 1.69
CA ASP A 158 13.09 -15.88 3.03
C ASP A 158 14.33 -16.06 3.93
N ARG A 159 14.09 -16.15 5.24
CA ARG A 159 15.16 -16.28 6.24
C ARG A 159 15.68 -17.72 6.38
N LEU A 160 15.18 -18.67 5.59
CA LEU A 160 15.46 -20.11 5.76
C LEU A 160 16.60 -20.58 4.86
N GLY A 161 16.96 -19.82 3.81
CA GLY A 161 18.15 -20.05 2.99
C GLY A 161 19.46 -19.54 3.61
N SER A 162 20.59 -20.17 3.25
CA SER A 162 21.92 -19.62 3.58
C SER A 162 22.14 -18.28 2.86
N ALA A 163 23.01 -17.41 3.40
CA ALA A 163 23.29 -16.11 2.76
C ALA A 163 23.74 -16.26 1.29
N ALA A 164 24.46 -17.35 0.96
CA ALA A 164 24.86 -17.67 -0.41
C ALA A 164 23.68 -18.15 -1.28
N TYR A 165 22.78 -18.98 -0.74
CA TYR A 165 21.57 -19.43 -1.43
C TYR A 165 20.62 -18.26 -1.72
N ASN A 166 20.47 -17.36 -0.76
CA ASN A 166 19.62 -16.18 -0.85
C ASN A 166 20.16 -15.07 -1.76
N LEU A 167 21.49 -15.04 -2.00
CA LEU A 167 22.11 -14.09 -2.92
C LEU A 167 21.81 -14.43 -4.39
N ASP A 168 21.63 -15.71 -4.70
CA ASP A 168 21.38 -16.21 -6.06
C ASP A 168 19.95 -15.84 -6.56
N PHE A 169 19.01 -15.62 -5.64
CA PHE A 169 17.62 -15.23 -5.94
C PHE A 169 17.37 -13.71 -5.94
N LEU A 170 18.40 -12.88 -5.68
CA LEU A 170 18.28 -11.43 -5.80
C LEU A 170 18.23 -11.04 -7.28
N ILE A 171 17.01 -10.96 -7.81
CA ILE A 171 16.77 -10.47 -9.17
C ILE A 171 17.27 -9.01 -9.28
N GLN A 172 18.45 -8.82 -9.86
CA GLN A 172 18.90 -7.55 -10.42
C GLN A 172 18.21 -7.36 -11.78
N LEU A 173 16.97 -6.88 -11.76
CA LEU A 173 16.29 -6.43 -12.98
C LEU A 173 16.88 -5.07 -13.38
N LYS A 174 17.96 -5.10 -14.17
CA LYS A 174 18.38 -3.95 -14.97
C LYS A 174 17.36 -3.77 -16.10
N LEU A 175 16.54 -2.74 -16.00
CA LEU A 175 15.80 -2.22 -17.15
C LEU A 175 16.77 -1.31 -17.93
N VAL A 176 17.07 -1.70 -19.16
CA VAL A 176 17.74 -0.85 -20.18
C VAL A 176 16.73 0.13 -20.76
#